data_AF-A0A834JYS1-F1
#
_entry.id   AF-A0A834JYS1-F1
#
_cell.length_a   1.000
_cell.length_b   1.000
_cell.length_c   1.000
_cell.angle_alpha   90.00
_cell.angle_beta   90.00
_cell.angle_gamma   90.00
#
_symmetry.space_group_name_H-M   'P 1'
#
loop_
_entity.id
_entity.type
_entity.pdbx_description
1 polymer ?
#
loop_
_entity_poly.entity_id
_entity_poly.type
_entity_poly.pdbx_seq_one_letter_code
_entity_poly.pdbx_strand_id
1 'polypeptide(L)'
;MLLTILIRRFMNRRGFDRSNGIYHNLGQKQLSVAVSSKKQKMKKLTQQERDVLLNPLLETGWSLQTERDAIYKEFVFKNFNEAFGFMTRIALQSEKMNHHPEWFNVYNKVNMTLSTHDVNGLSQKDIDLATFVENVVKGYNN
;
A
#
# COMPACT_ATOMS: atom_id res chain seq x y z
N MET A 1 20.04 -36.89 -0.71
CA MET A 1 20.74 -37.76 0.26
C MET A 1 22.18 -37.26 0.28
N LEU A 2 22.69 -36.43 1.18
CA LEU A 2 22.52 -36.25 2.62
C LEU A 2 22.93 -34.81 2.97
N LEU A 3 22.03 -33.96 3.49
CA LEU A 3 22.41 -32.85 4.37
C LEU A 3 21.17 -32.27 5.08
N THR A 4 20.57 -33.02 6.02
CA THR A 4 19.45 -32.51 6.84
C THR A 4 19.32 -33.17 8.22
N ILE A 5 20.40 -33.71 8.81
CA ILE A 5 20.30 -34.54 10.04
C ILE A 5 21.18 -34.05 11.21
N LEU A 6 21.47 -32.75 11.36
CA LEU A 6 22.26 -32.30 12.52
C LEU A 6 21.73 -31.11 13.33
N ILE A 7 20.40 -30.96 13.46
CA ILE A 7 19.78 -30.09 14.49
C ILE A 7 18.52 -30.76 15.08
N ARG A 8 18.62 -32.02 15.52
CA ARG A 8 17.55 -32.70 16.28
C ARG A 8 18.12 -33.61 17.37
N ARG A 9 18.97 -33.05 18.23
CA ARG A 9 19.49 -33.80 19.39
C ARG A 9 19.80 -32.91 20.58
N PHE A 10 18.85 -32.10 21.06
CA PHE A 10 18.94 -31.56 22.42
C PHE A 10 17.64 -31.06 23.09
N MET A 11 16.46 -31.64 22.83
CA MET A 11 15.30 -31.40 23.73
C MET A 11 14.36 -32.61 23.78
N ASN A 12 14.77 -33.67 24.49
CA ASN A 12 13.82 -34.68 24.96
C ASN A 12 14.28 -35.28 26.30
N ARG A 13 14.04 -34.53 27.38
CA ARG A 13 13.88 -35.06 28.75
C ARG A 13 12.91 -34.17 29.50
N ARG A 14 11.63 -34.51 29.42
CA ARG A 14 10.66 -34.43 30.53
C ARG A 14 9.37 -35.10 30.04
N GLY A 15 9.04 -36.23 30.66
CA GLY A 15 7.80 -36.94 30.40
C GLY A 15 6.62 -36.10 30.86
N PHE A 16 5.52 -36.19 30.11
CA PHE A 16 4.19 -35.96 30.65
C PHE A 16 3.19 -36.77 29.82
N ASP A 17 2.40 -37.52 30.57
CA ASP A 17 1.51 -38.62 30.20
C ASP A 17 0.19 -38.10 29.57
N ARG A 18 -0.43 -38.94 28.72
CA ARG A 18 -1.71 -38.69 28.06
C ARG A 18 -2.80 -39.55 28.70
N SER A 19 -3.65 -38.96 29.55
CA SER A 19 -4.98 -39.52 29.83
C SER A 19 -5.95 -38.51 30.44
N ASN A 20 -7.15 -38.44 29.86
CA ASN A 20 -8.45 -38.01 30.40
C ASN A 20 -8.61 -36.62 31.03
N GLY A 21 -9.32 -35.76 30.30
CA GLY A 21 -9.98 -34.57 30.84
C GLY A 21 -11.21 -34.22 30.01
N ILE A 22 -12.36 -34.80 30.37
CA ILE A 22 -13.67 -34.36 29.91
C ILE A 22 -13.93 -32.97 30.49
N TYR A 23 -14.17 -31.98 29.64
CA TYR A 23 -14.89 -30.77 30.03
C TYR A 23 -15.97 -30.48 29.00
N HIS A 24 -17.21 -30.82 29.38
CA HIS A 24 -18.39 -30.12 28.89
C HIS A 24 -18.35 -28.70 29.47
N ASN A 25 -18.36 -27.67 28.64
CA ASN A 25 -18.88 -26.37 29.06
C ASN A 25 -19.70 -25.74 27.93
N LEU A 26 -20.91 -25.34 28.31
CA LEU A 26 -21.97 -24.82 27.48
C LEU A 26 -21.69 -23.37 27.07
N GLY A 27 -22.07 -23.05 25.82
CA GLY A 27 -22.60 -21.74 25.45
C GLY A 27 -21.70 -20.52 25.65
N GLN A 28 -20.90 -20.20 24.63
CA GLN A 28 -20.70 -18.81 24.23
C GLN A 28 -20.91 -18.70 22.72
N LYS A 29 -22.07 -18.13 22.35
CA LYS A 29 -22.34 -17.62 21.00
C LYS A 29 -21.31 -16.54 20.70
N GLN A 30 -20.23 -16.89 20.02
CA GLN A 30 -19.45 -15.91 19.29
C GLN A 30 -20.21 -15.63 17.99
N LEU A 31 -20.84 -14.46 17.91
CA LEU A 31 -21.36 -13.92 16.65
C LEU A 31 -20.18 -13.71 15.70
N SER A 32 -19.81 -14.75 14.97
CA SER A 32 -18.97 -14.64 13.78
C SER A 32 -19.81 -13.97 12.71
N VAL A 33 -19.83 -12.63 12.69
CA VAL A 33 -20.18 -11.91 11.47
C VAL A 33 -19.06 -12.25 10.50
N ALA A 34 -19.33 -13.20 9.61
CA ALA A 34 -18.53 -13.42 8.43
C ALA A 34 -18.52 -12.11 7.64
N VAL A 35 -17.50 -11.28 7.84
CA VAL A 35 -17.15 -10.22 6.90
C VAL A 35 -16.63 -10.95 5.67
N SER A 36 -17.57 -11.35 4.82
CA SER A 36 -17.28 -11.84 3.48
C SER A 36 -16.68 -10.67 2.70
N SER A 37 -15.35 -10.56 2.70
CA SER A 37 -14.62 -9.64 1.86
C SER A 37 -14.79 -10.07 0.40
N LYS A 38 -15.91 -9.70 -0.23
CA LYS A 38 -15.98 -9.68 -1.69
C LYS A 38 -14.87 -8.74 -2.14
N LYS A 39 -13.87 -9.27 -2.84
CA LYS A 39 -12.81 -8.50 -3.49
C LYS A 39 -13.49 -7.47 -4.40
N GLN A 40 -13.63 -6.25 -3.90
CA GLN A 40 -14.40 -5.21 -4.57
C GLN A 40 -13.66 -4.86 -5.86
N LYS A 41 -14.35 -4.97 -6.99
CA LYS A 41 -13.76 -4.63 -8.29
C LYS A 41 -13.38 -3.16 -8.27
N MET A 42 -12.17 -2.84 -8.72
CA MET A 42 -11.67 -1.47 -8.89
C MET A 42 -12.71 -0.62 -9.62
N LYS A 43 -13.06 0.54 -9.06
CA LYS A 43 -14.07 1.46 -9.60
C LYS A 43 -13.45 2.83 -9.83
N LYS A 44 -13.82 3.45 -10.95
CA LYS A 44 -13.54 4.85 -11.25
C LYS A 44 -14.23 5.77 -10.23
N LEU A 45 -13.54 6.82 -9.77
CA LEU A 45 -14.11 7.82 -8.86
C LEU A 45 -15.25 8.57 -9.54
N THR A 46 -16.37 8.66 -8.83
CA THR A 46 -17.51 9.53 -9.14
C THR A 46 -17.17 11.00 -8.91
N GLN A 47 -18.01 11.90 -9.41
CA GLN A 47 -17.80 13.33 -9.19
C GLN A 47 -17.84 13.69 -7.69
N GLN A 48 -18.79 13.13 -6.93
CA GLN A 48 -18.89 13.39 -5.50
C GLN A 48 -17.66 12.90 -4.73
N GLU A 49 -17.13 11.72 -5.09
CA GLU A 49 -15.89 11.22 -4.49
C GLU A 49 -14.70 12.13 -4.82
N ARG A 50 -14.61 12.62 -6.06
CA ARG A 50 -13.54 13.54 -6.48
C ARG A 50 -13.57 14.86 -5.69
N ASP A 51 -14.75 15.45 -5.53
CA ASP A 51 -14.94 16.73 -4.84
C ASP A 51 -14.46 16.67 -3.38
N VAL A 52 -14.44 15.49 -2.77
CA VAL A 52 -13.97 15.27 -1.40
C VAL A 52 -12.51 14.82 -1.36
N LEU A 53 -12.14 13.85 -2.19
CA LEU A 53 -10.86 13.16 -2.10
C LEU A 53 -9.71 13.92 -2.77
N LEU A 54 -9.99 14.76 -3.77
CA LEU A 54 -8.95 15.49 -4.49
C LEU A 54 -8.53 16.77 -3.78
N ASN A 55 -9.43 17.46 -3.06
CA ASN A 55 -9.12 18.77 -2.47
C ASN A 55 -7.84 18.77 -1.62
N PRO A 56 -7.61 17.80 -0.71
CA PRO A 56 -6.37 17.78 0.07
C PRO A 56 -5.11 17.63 -0.79
N LEU A 57 -5.19 16.89 -1.90
CA LEU A 57 -4.08 16.72 -2.83
C LEU A 57 -3.84 17.99 -3.64
N LEU A 58 -4.91 18.63 -4.11
CA LEU A 58 -4.82 19.88 -4.87
C LEU A 58 -4.19 21.01 -4.04
N GLU A 59 -4.53 21.10 -2.75
CA GLU A 59 -3.92 22.05 -1.81
C GLU A 59 -2.42 21.82 -1.60
N THR A 60 -1.94 20.60 -1.81
CA THR A 60 -0.51 20.26 -1.77
C THR A 60 0.21 20.42 -3.11
N GLY A 61 -0.45 20.97 -4.14
CA GLY A 61 0.15 21.24 -5.44
C GLY A 61 0.04 20.10 -6.46
N TRP A 62 -0.79 19.09 -6.20
CA TRP A 62 -1.23 18.20 -7.28
C TRP A 62 -2.18 18.95 -8.21
N SER A 63 -2.23 18.55 -9.47
CA SER A 63 -3.15 19.09 -10.47
C SER A 63 -3.83 17.99 -11.26
N LEU A 64 -5.01 18.28 -11.81
CA LEU A 64 -5.66 17.43 -12.80
C LEU A 64 -5.05 17.67 -14.17
N GLN A 65 -4.79 16.59 -14.91
CA GLN A 65 -4.35 16.65 -16.30
C GLN A 65 -5.52 16.98 -17.24
N THR A 66 -5.29 17.75 -18.30
CA THR A 66 -6.35 18.18 -19.24
C THR A 66 -6.73 17.10 -20.24
N GLU A 67 -5.73 16.38 -20.78
CA GLU A 67 -5.91 15.40 -21.86
C GLU A 67 -6.24 13.99 -21.35
N ARG A 68 -6.06 13.74 -20.04
CA ARG A 68 -6.22 12.42 -19.44
C ARG A 68 -6.78 12.55 -18.04
N ASP A 69 -7.65 11.61 -17.67
CA ASP A 69 -8.17 11.48 -16.31
C ASP A 69 -7.09 10.94 -15.36
N ALA A 70 -6.23 11.86 -14.91
CA ALA A 70 -5.05 11.61 -14.11
C ALA A 70 -4.74 12.82 -13.22
N ILE A 71 -4.00 12.59 -12.14
CA ILE A 71 -3.40 13.66 -11.32
C ILE A 71 -1.90 13.71 -11.54
N TYR A 72 -1.31 14.90 -11.39
CA TYR A 72 0.09 15.17 -11.64
C TYR A 72 0.72 16.05 -10.57
N LYS A 73 2.02 15.85 -10.28
CA LYS A 73 2.85 16.76 -9.48
C LYS A 73 4.32 16.67 -9.86
N GLU A 74 5.03 17.81 -9.87
CA GLU A 74 6.49 17.87 -9.90
C GLU A 74 7.03 17.96 -8.47
N PHE A 75 7.98 17.08 -8.14
CA PHE A 75 8.73 17.10 -6.89
C PHE A 75 10.18 17.53 -7.17
N VAL A 76 10.69 18.47 -6.39
CA VAL A 76 12.08 18.95 -6.48
C VAL A 76 12.79 18.62 -5.19
N PHE A 77 13.99 18.07 -5.26
CA PHE A 77 14.83 17.68 -4.11
C PHE A 77 16.15 18.43 -4.13
N LYS A 78 16.99 18.26 -3.10
CA LYS A 78 18.32 18.91 -3.08
C LYS A 78 19.27 18.34 -4.14
N ASN A 79 19.18 17.04 -4.40
CA ASN A 79 20.07 16.31 -5.30
C ASN A 79 19.43 14.99 -5.77
N PHE A 80 20.13 14.26 -6.64
CA PHE A 80 19.67 12.97 -7.16
C PHE A 80 19.54 11.88 -6.09
N ASN A 81 20.39 11.86 -5.07
CA ASN A 81 20.32 10.82 -4.03
C ASN A 81 19.02 10.91 -3.22
N GLU A 82 18.60 12.12 -2.86
CA GLU A 82 17.31 12.36 -2.20
C GLU A 82 16.13 11.99 -3.11
N ALA A 83 16.16 12.43 -4.37
CA ALA A 83 15.11 12.11 -5.34
C ALA A 83 14.95 10.58 -5.52
N PHE A 84 16.06 9.86 -5.66
CA PHE A 84 16.02 8.41 -5.85
C PHE A 84 15.65 7.66 -4.55
N GLY A 85 16.02 8.17 -3.39
CA GLY A 85 15.54 7.67 -2.09
C GLY A 85 14.02 7.82 -1.95
N PHE A 86 13.47 8.96 -2.37
CA PHE A 86 12.03 9.20 -2.44
C PHE A 86 11.35 8.20 -3.38
N MET A 87 11.86 8.05 -4.60
CA MET A 87 11.35 7.09 -5.59
C MET A 87 11.35 5.66 -5.06
N THR A 88 12.43 5.24 -4.40
CA THR A 88 12.56 3.88 -3.84
C THR A 88 11.45 3.58 -2.83
N ARG A 89 11.13 4.52 -1.94
CA ARG A 89 10.04 4.35 -0.96
C ARG A 89 8.68 4.18 -1.63
N ILE A 90 8.45 4.92 -2.71
CA ILE A 90 7.20 4.83 -3.49
C ILE A 90 7.12 3.52 -4.26
N ALA A 91 8.22 3.06 -4.87
CA ALA A 91 8.26 1.77 -5.55
C ALA A 91 7.88 0.60 -4.63
N LEU A 92 8.38 0.59 -3.38
CA LEU A 92 8.02 -0.43 -2.39
C LEU A 92 6.52 -0.40 -2.03
N GLN A 93 5.95 0.79 -1.89
CA GLN A 93 4.52 0.93 -1.61
C GLN A 93 3.66 0.54 -2.81
N SER A 94 4.09 0.91 -4.02
CA SER A 94 3.43 0.56 -5.27
C SER A 94 3.33 -0.95 -5.47
N GLU A 95 4.39 -1.71 -5.17
CA GLU A 95 4.36 -3.17 -5.18
C GLU A 95 3.35 -3.73 -4.18
N LYS A 96 3.34 -3.20 -2.95
CA LYS A 96 2.37 -3.61 -1.93
C LYS A 96 0.92 -3.35 -2.33
N MET A 97 0.66 -2.24 -3.03
CA MET A 97 -0.67 -1.86 -3.51
C MET A 97 -1.05 -2.51 -4.85
N ASN A 98 -0.08 -3.11 -5.53
CA ASN A 98 -0.17 -3.47 -6.95
C ASN A 98 -0.75 -2.30 -7.76
N HIS A 99 -0.11 -1.14 -7.65
CA HIS A 99 -0.48 0.12 -8.31
C HIS A 99 0.74 1.01 -8.48
N HIS A 100 1.11 1.27 -9.72
CA HIS A 100 2.39 1.87 -10.07
C HIS A 100 2.20 3.28 -10.65
N PRO A 101 3.06 4.24 -10.29
CA PRO A 101 3.04 5.55 -10.90
C PRO A 101 3.60 5.52 -12.31
N GLU A 102 3.21 6.50 -13.12
CA GLU A 102 3.99 6.92 -14.26
C GLU A 102 4.88 8.08 -13.80
N TRP A 103 6.19 8.01 -14.03
CA TRP A 103 7.08 9.11 -13.67
C TRP A 103 8.21 9.33 -14.66
N PHE A 104 8.77 10.54 -14.59
CA PHE A 104 9.96 10.95 -15.30
C PHE A 104 10.90 11.65 -14.31
N ASN A 105 12.16 11.24 -14.26
CA ASN A 105 13.15 11.79 -13.35
C ASN A 105 14.36 12.33 -14.11
N VAL A 106 14.77 13.56 -13.77
CA VAL A 106 16.02 14.17 -14.21
C VAL A 106 16.69 14.79 -12.99
N TYR A 107 17.82 14.20 -12.59
CA TYR A 107 18.58 14.63 -11.42
C TYR A 107 17.70 14.78 -10.17
N ASN A 108 17.50 15.99 -9.67
CA ASN A 108 16.76 16.27 -8.45
C ASN A 108 15.25 16.50 -8.68
N LYS A 109 14.73 16.30 -9.89
CA LYS A 109 13.32 16.50 -10.21
C LYS A 109 12.61 15.19 -10.54
N VAL A 110 11.44 14.96 -9.95
CA VAL A 110 10.59 13.80 -10.23
C VAL A 110 9.20 14.29 -10.61
N ASN A 111 8.83 14.08 -11.87
CA ASN A 111 7.51 14.37 -12.40
C ASN A 111 6.67 13.12 -12.30
N MET A 112 5.54 13.17 -11.60
CA MET A 112 4.70 12.01 -11.31
C MET A 112 3.29 12.21 -11.83
N THR A 113 2.77 11.20 -12.52
CA THR A 113 1.38 11.09 -12.97
C THR A 113 0.76 9.82 -12.38
N LEU A 114 -0.45 9.94 -11.81
CA LEU A 114 -1.22 8.81 -11.28
C LEU A 114 -2.57 8.71 -12.00
N SER A 115 -2.88 7.49 -12.45
CA SER A 115 -4.15 7.10 -13.04
C SER A 115 -4.25 5.58 -13.02
N THR A 116 -5.46 5.05 -12.89
CA THR A 116 -5.70 3.62 -12.90
C THR A 116 -6.10 3.14 -14.31
N HIS A 117 -5.22 2.35 -14.94
CA HIS A 117 -5.46 1.81 -16.29
C HIS A 117 -6.72 0.94 -16.38
N ASP A 118 -6.98 0.06 -15.41
CA ASP A 118 -8.12 -0.87 -15.40
C ASP A 118 -9.48 -0.19 -15.52
N VAL A 119 -9.58 1.08 -15.09
CA VAL A 119 -10.82 1.86 -15.12
C VAL A 119 -10.72 3.10 -16.01
N ASN A 120 -9.64 3.23 -16.80
CA ASN A 120 -9.34 4.37 -17.66
C ASN A 120 -9.59 5.71 -16.95
N GLY A 121 -8.99 5.88 -15.76
CA GLY A 121 -9.17 7.09 -14.97
C GLY A 121 -8.76 6.98 -13.52
N LEU A 122 -9.12 7.99 -12.73
CA LEU A 122 -8.82 8.02 -11.31
C LEU A 122 -9.65 7.00 -10.54
N SER A 123 -9.00 6.28 -9.62
CA SER A 123 -9.60 5.37 -8.64
C SER A 123 -9.11 5.68 -7.23
N GLN A 124 -9.65 4.98 -6.23
CA GLN A 124 -9.17 5.08 -4.85
C GLN A 124 -7.67 4.79 -4.71
N LYS A 125 -7.11 3.90 -5.56
CA LYS A 125 -5.67 3.58 -5.49
C LYS A 125 -4.78 4.77 -5.85
N ASP A 126 -5.23 5.64 -6.74
CA ASP A 126 -4.51 6.86 -7.11
C ASP A 126 -4.47 7.83 -5.92
N ILE A 127 -5.59 7.98 -5.21
CA ILE A 127 -5.69 8.81 -3.99
C ILE A 127 -4.82 8.25 -2.88
N ASP A 128 -4.89 6.94 -2.63
CA ASP A 128 -4.12 6.27 -1.58
C ASP A 128 -2.62 6.40 -1.82
N LEU A 129 -2.17 6.21 -3.08
CA LEU A 129 -0.77 6.33 -3.44
C LEU A 129 -0.31 7.79 -3.35
N ALA A 130 -1.07 8.75 -3.89
CA ALA A 130 -0.76 10.18 -3.78
C ALA A 130 -0.63 10.62 -2.32
N THR A 131 -1.54 10.17 -1.45
CA THR A 131 -1.49 10.46 -0.01
C THR A 131 -0.23 9.89 0.63
N PHE A 132 0.15 8.66 0.26
CA PHE A 132 1.42 8.09 0.71
C PHE A 132 2.62 8.90 0.21
N VAL A 133 2.61 9.32 -1.05
CA VAL A 133 3.65 10.19 -1.63
C VAL A 133 3.81 11.48 -0.82
N GLU A 134 2.71 12.15 -0.47
CA GLU A 134 2.74 13.36 0.38
C GLU A 134 3.34 13.09 1.77
N ASN A 135 3.08 11.92 2.35
CA ASN A 135 3.70 11.57 3.64
C ASN A 135 5.20 11.26 3.51
N VAL A 136 5.62 10.69 2.38
CA VAL A 136 7.04 10.46 2.10
C VAL A 136 7.77 11.79 1.86
N VAL A 137 7.19 12.70 1.06
CA VAL A 137 7.86 13.97 0.69
C VAL A 137 8.05 14.91 1.89
N LYS A 138 7.14 14.91 2.88
CA LYS A 138 7.30 15.67 4.14
C LYS A 138 8.59 15.35 4.90
N GLY A 139 9.18 14.18 4.69
CA GLY A 139 10.47 13.80 5.28
C GLY A 139 11.69 14.42 4.58
N TYR A 140 11.49 15.09 3.45
CA TYR A 140 12.51 15.84 2.72
C TYR A 140 12.26 17.32 3.00
N ASN A 141 13.19 17.96 3.70
CA ASN A 141 13.11 19.38 4.01
C ASN A 141 13.39 20.18 2.73
N ASN A 142 12.34 20.75 2.14
CA ASN A 142 12.45 21.82 1.15
C ASN A 142 11.77 23.06 1.69
#